data_AF-C5BYR0-F1
#
_entry.id   AF-C5BYR0-F1
#
_cell.length_a   1.000
_cell.length_b   1.000
_cell.length_c   1.000
_cell.angle_alpha   90.00
_cell.angle_beta   90.00
_cell.angle_gamma   90.00
#
_symmetry.space_group_name_H-M   'P 1'
#
loop_
_entity.id
_entity.type
_entity.pdbx_description
1 polymer ?
#
loop_
_entity_poly.entity_id
_entity_poly.type
_entity_poly.pdbx_seq_one_letter_code
_entity_poly.pdbx_strand_id
1 'polypeptide(L)' 'MLYEVQVRGAVDVGHLGEFADVTVADAGAGERGQVAADTLLHCRVRDAAALTGVVALLHDLGVRIVAMRSVPDVTEF' A
#
# COMPACT_ATOMS: atom_id res chain seq x y z
N MET A 1 -9.36 5.98 7.67
CA MET A 1 -9.56 4.51 7.78
C MET A 1 -8.27 3.84 7.33
N LEU A 2 -7.87 2.75 7.99
CA LEU A 2 -6.65 2.04 7.64
C LEU A 2 -7.00 0.82 6.77
N TYR A 3 -6.28 0.66 5.66
CA TYR A 3 -6.41 -0.49 4.78
C TYR A 3 -5.06 -1.18 4.66
N GLU A 4 -5.07 -2.49 4.82
CA GLU A 4 -3.92 -3.32 4.50
C GLU A 4 -4.10 -3.88 3.09
N VAL A 5 -3.15 -3.56 2.24
CA VAL A 5 -3.12 -3.93 0.83
C VAL A 5 -1.89 -4.80 0.62
N GLN A 6 -2.12 -6.09 0.37
CA GLN A 6 -1.06 -6.99 -0.04
C GLN A 6 -0.86 -6.82 -1.54
N VAL A 7 0.36 -6.48 -1.92
CA VAL A 7 0.74 -6.23 -3.30
C VAL A 7 1.89 -7.12 -3.73
N ARG A 8 1.94 -7.41 -5.03
CA ARG A 8 2.99 -8.16 -5.68
C ARG A 8 3.54 -7.36 -6.83
N GLY A 9 4.81 -6.99 -6.72
CA GLY A 9 5.50 -6.12 -7.67
C GLY A 9 6.41 -5.15 -6.94
N ALA A 10 7.30 -4.52 -7.69
CA ALA A 10 8.12 -3.47 -7.14
C ALA A 10 7.38 -2.14 -7.19
N VAL A 11 7.31 -1.45 -6.06
CA VAL A 11 6.66 -0.15 -5.93
C VAL A 11 7.54 0.78 -5.13
N ASP A 12 7.75 1.99 -5.63
CA ASP A 12 8.41 3.03 -4.86
C ASP A 12 7.37 3.71 -3.96
N VAL A 13 7.50 3.53 -2.65
CA VAL A 13 6.56 4.10 -1.66
C VAL A 13 6.60 5.61 -1.60
N GLY A 14 7.69 6.25 -2.05
CA GLY A 14 7.77 7.70 -2.14
C GLY A 14 6.73 8.27 -3.09
N HIS A 15 6.42 7.56 -4.18
CA HIS A 15 5.42 7.96 -5.17
C HIS A 15 3.97 7.78 -4.66
N LEU A 16 3.75 6.88 -3.70
CA LEU A 16 2.43 6.65 -3.11
C LEU A 16 2.08 7.70 -2.04
N GLY A 17 3.09 8.28 -1.39
CA GLY A 17 2.93 9.28 -0.32
C GLY A 17 2.16 10.54 -0.74
N GLU A 18 2.07 10.83 -2.04
CA GLU A 18 1.30 11.96 -2.58
C GLU A 18 -0.22 11.75 -2.54
N PHE A 19 -0.66 10.49 -2.47
CA PHE A 19 -2.08 10.10 -2.57
C PHE A 19 -2.63 9.53 -1.26
N ALA A 20 -1.78 8.88 -0.48
CA ALA A 20 -2.14 8.30 0.81
C ALA A 20 -0.92 8.21 1.71
N ASP A 21 -1.16 8.18 3.02
CA ASP A 21 -0.11 7.82 3.97
C ASP A 21 0.12 6.31 3.86
N VAL A 22 1.17 5.92 3.14
CA VAL A 22 1.51 4.52 2.86
C VAL A 22 2.77 4.14 3.61
N THR A 23 2.66 3.11 4.43
CA THR A 23 3.80 2.52 5.14
C THR A 23 3.97 1.07 4.69
N VAL A 24 5.22 0.63 4.57
CA VAL A 24 5.51 -0.78 4.28
C VAL A 24 5.50 -1.52 5.60
N ALA A 25 4.53 -2.42 5.78
CA ALA A 25 4.45 -3.24 6.98
C ALA A 25 5.37 -4.45 6.90
N ASP A 26 5.51 -5.03 5.70
CA ASP A 26 6.45 -6.10 5.44
C ASP A 26 6.95 -5.99 3.99
N ALA A 27 8.24 -5.63 3.84
CA ALA A 27 8.93 -5.75 2.58
C ALA A 27 9.59 -7.12 2.58
N GLY A 28 9.06 -8.07 1.82
CA GLY A 28 9.77 -9.31 1.55
C GLY A 28 11.20 -8.99 1.09
N ALA A 29 12.17 -9.86 1.41
CA ALA A 29 13.61 -9.61 1.19
C ALA A 29 13.92 -9.26 -0.28
N GLY A 30 13.89 -7.96 -0.58
CA GLY A 30 14.23 -7.34 -1.85
C GLY A 30 15.37 -6.35 -1.64
N GLU A 31 16.03 -5.97 -2.72
CA GLU A 31 17.13 -5.00 -2.72
C GLU A 31 16.67 -3.67 -2.11
N ARG A 32 17.54 -2.95 -1.38
CA ARG A 32 17.15 -1.69 -0.69
C ARG A 32 16.46 -0.73 -1.66
N GLY A 33 15.19 -0.44 -1.42
CA GLY A 33 14.35 0.43 -2.26
C GLY A 33 13.43 -0.31 -3.24
N GLN A 34 13.58 -1.64 -3.37
CA GLN A 34 12.76 -2.47 -4.24
C GLN A 34 11.91 -3.44 -3.41
N VAL A 35 10.62 -3.26 -3.53
CA VAL A 35 9.59 -4.05 -2.86
C VAL A 35 9.49 -5.44 -3.52
N ALA A 36 9.65 -6.54 -2.77
CA ALA A 36 9.68 -7.89 -3.31
C ALA A 36 8.28 -8.45 -3.60
N ALA A 37 8.23 -9.66 -4.19
CA ALA A 37 7.05 -10.31 -4.76
C ALA A 37 5.90 -10.65 -3.79
N ASP A 38 5.97 -10.24 -2.53
CA ASP A 38 4.88 -10.36 -1.57
C ASP A 38 5.09 -9.28 -0.50
N THR A 39 4.54 -8.09 -0.74
CA THR A 39 4.72 -6.96 0.17
C THR A 39 3.40 -6.53 0.73
N LEU A 40 3.38 -6.36 2.05
CA LEU A 40 2.24 -5.81 2.75
C LEU A 40 2.39 -4.29 2.87
N LEU A 41 1.50 -3.55 2.22
CA LEU A 41 1.38 -2.10 2.37
C LEU A 41 0.25 -1.78 3.34
N HIS A 42 0.52 -0.87 4.26
CA HIS A 42 -0.47 -0.22 5.10
C HIS A 42 -0.79 1.14 4.49
N CYS A 43 -1.97 1.23 3.89
CA CYS A 43 -2.47 2.46 3.27
C CYS A 43 -3.51 3.10 4.18
N ARG A 44 -3.15 4.23 4.80
CA ARG A 44 -4.10 5.05 5.54
C ARG A 44 -4.70 6.08 4.58
N VAL A 45 -5.99 5.91 4.30
CA VAL A 45 -6.75 6.79 3.41
C VAL A 45 -7.84 7.52 4.19
N ARG A 46 -8.16 8.74 3.75
CA ARG A 46 -9.24 9.53 4.35
C ARG A 46 -10.61 8.95 4.01
N ASP A 47 -10.79 8.45 2.79
CA ASP A 47 -12.08 8.02 2.25
C ASP A 47 -11.90 7.04 1.07
N ALA A 48 -13.01 6.41 0.64
CA ALA A 48 -13.00 5.39 -0.41
C ALA A 48 -12.56 5.91 -1.78
N ALA A 49 -12.70 7.21 -2.04
CA ALA A 49 -12.21 7.84 -3.26
C ALA A 49 -10.67 7.84 -3.31
N ALA A 50 -10.02 8.21 -2.20
CA ALA A 50 -8.56 8.12 -2.08
C ALA A 50 -8.04 6.68 -2.25
N LEU A 51 -8.78 5.68 -1.75
CA LEU A 51 -8.45 4.26 -1.95
C LEU A 51 -8.44 3.88 -3.43
N THR A 52 -9.42 4.37 -4.19
CA THR A 52 -9.53 4.12 -5.63
C THR A 52 -8.34 4.72 -6.39
N GLY A 53 -7.87 5.90 -5.97
CA GLY A 53 -6.64 6.51 -6.48
C GLY A 53 -5.40 5.65 -6.25
N VAL A 54 -5.24 5.12 -5.03
CA VAL A 54 -4.13 4.18 -4.70
C VAL A 54 -4.19 2.92 -5.55
N VAL A 55 -5.38 2.33 -5.73
CA VAL A 55 -5.57 1.13 -6.56
C VAL A 55 -5.23 1.41 -8.03
N ALA A 56 -5.66 2.55 -8.57
CA ALA A 56 -5.35 2.94 -9.94
C ALA A 56 -3.84 3.16 -10.14
N LEU A 57 -3.16 3.80 -9.19
CA LEU A 57 -1.71 4.00 -9.23
C LEU A 57 -0.94 2.67 -9.15
N LEU A 58 -1.33 1.77 -8.25
CA LEU A 58 -0.74 0.44 -8.17
C LEU A 58 -0.88 -0.30 -9.50
N HIS A 59 -2.04 -0.22 -10.14
CA HIS A 59 -2.27 -0.81 -11.45
C HIS A 59 -1.39 -0.17 -12.55
N ASP A 60 -1.26 1.17 -12.57
CA ASP A 60 -0.41 1.90 -13.52
C ASP A 60 1.07 1.53 -13.39
N LEU A 61 1.55 1.36 -12.16
CA LEU A 61 2.90 0.90 -11.84
C LEU A 61 3.12 -0.59 -12.14
N GLY A 62 2.11 -1.31 -12.65
CA GLY A 62 2.19 -2.74 -12.94
C GLY A 62 2.23 -3.62 -11.68
N VAL A 63 1.84 -3.06 -10.54
CA VAL A 63 1.80 -3.74 -9.24
C VAL A 63 0.44 -4.43 -9.10
N ARG A 64 0.47 -5.74 -8.83
CA ARG A 64 -0.75 -6.54 -8.70
C ARG A 64 -1.20 -6.55 -7.25
N ILE A 65 -2.44 -6.16 -7.00
CA ILE A 65 -3.08 -6.33 -5.69
C ILE A 65 -3.48 -7.80 -5.53
N VAL A 66 -3.01 -8.43 -4.45
CA VAL A 66 -3.26 -9.82 -4.11
C VAL A 66 -4.43 -9.93 -3.13
N ALA A 67 -4.41 -9.08 -2.10
CA ALA A 67 -5.45 -9.03 -1.08
C ALA A 67 -5.61 -7.59 -0.57
N MET A 68 -6.81 -7.27 -0.12
CA MET A 68 -7.11 -5.98 0.50
C MET A 68 -8.07 -6.20 1.66
N ARG A 69 -7.77 -5.62 2.81
CA ARG A 69 -8.66 -5.64 3.98
C ARG A 69 -8.70 -4.28 4.66
N SER A 70 -9.89 -3.87 5.09
CA SER A 70 -10.05 -2.74 6.00
C SER A 70 -9.69 -3.19 7.41
N VAL A 71 -8.85 -2.43 8.09
CA VAL A 71 -8.55 -2.64 9.50
C VAL A 71 -8.99 -1.46 10.35
N PRO A 72 -9.41 -1.72 11.59
CA PRO A 72 -9.72 -0.64 12.51
C PRO A 72 -8.44 0.16 12.77
N ASP A 73 -8.54 1.47 12.53
CA ASP A 73 -7.49 2.45 12.78
C ASP A 73 -7.50 2.78 14.28
N VAL A 74 -7.12 1.79 15.11
CA VAL A 74 -7.09 1.94 16.56
C VAL A 74 -5.90 2.83 16.90
N THR A 75 -6.14 4.13 16.95
CA THR A 75 -5.21 5.03 17.62
C THR A 75 -5.39 4.73 19.11
N GLU A 76 -4.51 3.92 19.69
CA GLU A 76 -4.50 3.74 21.15
C GLU A 76 -4.25 5.11 21.78
N PHE A 77 -5.22 5.55 22.59
CA PHE A 77 -5.26 6.84 23.28
C PHE A 77 -4.30 6.88 24.48
#